data_AF-A0A2T3NUD4-F1
#
_entry.id   AF-A0A2T3NUD4-F1
#
_cell.length_a   1.000
_cell.length_b   1.000
_cell.length_c   1.000
_cell.angle_alpha   90.00
_cell.angle_beta   90.00
_cell.angle_gamma   90.00
#
_symmetry.space_group_name_H-M   'P 1'
#
loop_
_entity.id
_entity.type
_entity.pdbx_description
1 polymer ?
#
loop_
_entity_poly.entity_id
_entity_poly.type
_entity_poly.pdbx_seq_one_letter_code
_entity_poly.pdbx_strand_id
1 'polypeptide(L)'
;MKKKILGSLILLAVSQVNASPSVQGYYQSKALINYATNKVQQNKAEYFMLDYALTLPAQSQAQFVSYNSALGYFQANNPSVSESEFQQIVRKVNASALEDQYICRVDSAGMKLTYAAKRGQNCTAHYDEEPRAMSQKGTKVSFFRRWDFDPTQAHFDIQSYDTDTATGDEVITQDYLLKFEGRWIGSSVRVITSEVELVSGGSATAYDVASYNFSGPRSGIISGGEGLLYSEHPYFITDDENQQSADGVTKHITKTTFNTFSLIDGNYKGRNLETNGPFYLVNRDYVKAYTLEDNSTAYFVSDPQIFAIVESMSGPSDSWVWQDETQWDPEKGTDQASGGDWVAHAFNNTHNLVSLSPTYCMIEDIAEGRPVTEYQSEDGTSLWNPSMHDCQAKEPGTVPKVYTHFINSYGEDIAFSSLRQSAKDMIHVREQHPQGNETLLSLGDVKAMKASSRYNEIKAELSQRYSWSKPYDILK
;
A
#
# COMPACT_ATOMS: atom_id res chain seq x y z
N MET A 1 -15.33 13.77 -18.35
CA MET A 1 -14.85 12.59 -17.60
C MET A 1 -15.29 11.31 -18.33
N LYS A 2 -14.37 10.58 -18.97
CA LYS A 2 -14.67 9.23 -19.47
C LYS A 2 -14.52 8.24 -18.30
N LYS A 3 -15.67 7.67 -17.94
CA LYS A 3 -15.97 6.48 -17.11
C LYS A 3 -14.82 5.45 -17.03
N LYS A 4 -14.18 5.28 -15.87
CA LYS A 4 -13.53 3.99 -15.55
C LYS A 4 -13.56 3.54 -14.08
N ILE A 5 -13.93 4.36 -13.09
CA ILE A 5 -13.73 3.94 -11.69
C ILE A 5 -14.95 4.34 -10.85
N LEU A 6 -15.92 3.42 -10.76
CA LEU A 6 -17.03 3.50 -9.80
C LEU A 6 -17.68 2.13 -9.55
N GLY A 7 -17.52 1.16 -10.46
CA GLY A 7 -18.12 -0.18 -10.33
C GLY A 7 -17.55 -1.07 -9.23
N SER A 8 -16.41 -0.73 -8.62
CA SER A 8 -15.72 -1.59 -7.64
C SER A 8 -16.05 -1.28 -6.16
N LEU A 9 -16.93 -0.30 -5.90
CA LEU A 9 -17.06 0.38 -4.59
C LEU A 9 -17.83 -0.35 -3.49
N ILE A 10 -18.51 -1.47 -3.77
CA ILE A 10 -19.58 -1.91 -2.87
C ILE A 10 -19.08 -2.64 -1.60
N LEU A 11 -17.83 -3.11 -1.54
CA LEU A 11 -17.40 -4.01 -0.45
C LEU A 11 -16.33 -3.50 0.53
N LEU A 12 -15.63 -2.38 0.30
CA LEU A 12 -14.44 -2.02 1.12
C LEU A 12 -14.38 -0.56 1.59
N ALA A 13 -15.52 0.05 1.97
CA ALA A 13 -15.51 1.37 2.61
C ALA A 13 -15.16 1.26 4.11
N VAL A 14 -13.92 0.83 4.42
CA VAL A 14 -13.31 0.98 5.75
C VAL A 14 -12.40 2.19 5.69
N SER A 15 -12.56 3.12 6.64
CA SER A 15 -11.68 4.29 6.80
C SER A 15 -10.33 3.84 7.35
N GLN A 16 -9.56 3.12 6.55
CA GLN A 16 -8.16 2.85 6.86
C GLN A 16 -7.33 4.06 6.50
N VAL A 17 -6.27 4.25 7.28
CA VAL A 17 -5.40 5.43 7.22
C VAL A 17 -4.10 5.10 6.48
N ASN A 18 -3.72 3.81 6.43
CA ASN A 18 -2.57 3.31 5.69
C ASN A 18 -2.96 2.12 4.82
N ALA A 19 -2.37 1.99 3.63
CA ALA A 19 -2.41 0.75 2.89
C ALA A 19 -1.52 -0.29 3.61
N SER A 20 -2.10 -1.43 3.97
CA SER A 20 -1.41 -2.72 4.16
C SER A 20 0.07 -2.60 4.58
N PRO A 21 0.36 -2.27 5.85
CA PRO A 21 1.73 -2.04 6.30
C PRO A 21 2.58 -3.32 6.38
N SER A 22 1.96 -4.49 6.19
CA SER A 22 2.60 -5.81 6.26
C SER A 22 3.19 -6.30 4.95
N VAL A 23 2.81 -5.72 3.81
CA VAL A 23 3.31 -6.13 2.49
C VAL A 23 4.48 -5.26 2.03
N GLN A 24 5.34 -5.81 1.18
CA GLN A 24 6.55 -5.15 0.70
C GLN A 24 6.62 -5.16 -0.83
N GLY A 25 7.50 -4.32 -1.39
CA GLY A 25 7.83 -4.29 -2.82
C GLY A 25 6.62 -4.27 -3.77
N TYR A 26 6.54 -5.26 -4.66
CA TYR A 26 5.49 -5.31 -5.69
C TYR A 26 4.08 -5.39 -5.09
N TYR A 27 3.89 -6.20 -4.05
CA TYR A 27 2.57 -6.38 -3.43
C TYR A 27 2.10 -5.09 -2.76
N GLN A 28 3.01 -4.34 -2.14
CA GLN A 28 2.71 -3.02 -1.61
C GLN A 28 2.33 -2.04 -2.72
N SER A 29 3.08 -2.02 -3.83
CA SER A 29 2.74 -1.20 -5.00
C SER A 29 1.33 -1.47 -5.51
N LYS A 30 0.96 -2.74 -5.68
CA LYS A 30 -0.39 -3.18 -6.09
C LYS A 30 -1.47 -2.75 -5.08
N ALA A 31 -1.22 -2.91 -3.78
CA ALA A 31 -2.16 -2.51 -2.74
C ALA A 31 -2.36 -0.99 -2.70
N LEU A 32 -1.29 -0.21 -2.91
CA LEU A 32 -1.32 1.26 -2.92
C LEU A 32 -2.13 1.82 -4.08
N ILE A 33 -2.06 1.21 -5.28
CA ILE A 33 -2.90 1.61 -6.43
C ILE A 33 -4.38 1.50 -6.06
N ASN A 34 -4.80 0.34 -5.55
CA ASN A 34 -6.19 0.10 -5.17
C ASN A 34 -6.63 1.02 -4.04
N TYR A 35 -5.80 1.17 -3.00
CA TYR A 35 -6.11 2.01 -1.85
C TYR A 35 -6.26 3.48 -2.24
N ALA A 36 -5.28 4.05 -2.95
CA ALA A 36 -5.31 5.45 -3.38
C ALA A 36 -6.51 5.73 -4.28
N THR A 37 -6.77 4.84 -5.24
CA THR A 37 -7.92 4.92 -6.16
C THR A 37 -9.25 4.88 -5.42
N ASN A 38 -9.44 3.90 -4.52
CA ASN A 38 -10.66 3.77 -3.73
C ASN A 38 -10.87 4.97 -2.80
N LYS A 39 -9.80 5.46 -2.18
CA LYS A 39 -9.84 6.61 -1.29
C LYS A 39 -10.24 7.89 -2.02
N VAL A 40 -9.78 8.11 -3.26
CA VAL A 40 -10.24 9.26 -4.07
C VAL A 40 -11.75 9.19 -4.29
N GLN A 41 -12.28 8.00 -4.58
CA GLN A 41 -13.72 7.87 -4.78
C GLN A 41 -14.53 8.06 -3.50
N GLN A 42 -14.03 7.53 -2.37
CA GLN A 42 -14.60 7.83 -1.05
C GLN A 42 -14.62 9.33 -0.80
N ASN A 43 -13.52 10.04 -1.06
CA ASN A 43 -13.41 11.47 -0.83
C ASN A 43 -14.36 12.28 -1.74
N LYS A 44 -14.56 11.87 -3.00
CA LYS A 44 -15.58 12.50 -3.87
C LYS A 44 -16.98 12.44 -3.26
N ALA A 45 -17.35 11.33 -2.64
CA ALA A 45 -18.63 11.20 -1.96
C ALA A 45 -18.66 11.92 -0.61
N GLU A 46 -17.59 11.87 0.18
CA GLU A 46 -17.52 12.52 1.49
C GLU A 46 -17.53 14.05 1.38
N TYR A 47 -16.86 14.61 0.38
CA TYR A 47 -16.62 16.04 0.19
C TYR A 47 -17.57 16.68 -0.84
N PHE A 48 -18.59 15.99 -1.33
CA PHE A 48 -19.44 16.47 -2.43
C PHE A 48 -20.08 17.85 -2.16
N MET A 49 -20.43 18.16 -0.90
CA MET A 49 -20.93 19.47 -0.50
C MET A 49 -19.87 20.58 -0.69
N LEU A 50 -18.62 20.28 -0.30
CA LEU A 50 -17.48 21.18 -0.45
C LEU A 50 -17.10 21.32 -1.94
N ASP A 51 -17.14 20.22 -2.70
CA ASP A 51 -16.91 20.21 -4.14
C ASP A 51 -17.90 21.10 -4.89
N TYR A 52 -19.21 20.97 -4.60
CA TYR A 52 -20.21 21.86 -5.16
C TYR A 52 -19.97 23.33 -4.76
N ALA A 53 -19.58 23.58 -3.50
CA ALA A 53 -19.22 24.92 -3.05
C ALA A 53 -18.01 25.51 -3.81
N LEU A 54 -17.17 24.67 -4.44
CA LEU A 54 -16.10 25.17 -5.31
C LEU A 54 -16.59 25.86 -6.59
N THR A 55 -17.86 25.63 -6.96
CA THR A 55 -18.52 26.26 -8.11
C THR A 55 -19.16 27.61 -7.76
N LEU A 56 -19.35 27.89 -6.47
CA LEU A 56 -19.97 29.10 -5.98
C LEU A 56 -18.94 30.24 -5.83
N PRO A 57 -19.37 31.51 -5.89
CA PRO A 57 -18.49 32.64 -5.61
C PRO A 57 -18.04 32.63 -4.13
N ALA A 58 -16.82 33.13 -3.89
CA ALA A 58 -16.33 33.37 -2.54
C ALA A 58 -17.13 34.47 -1.84
N GLN A 59 -17.33 34.32 -0.53
CA GLN A 59 -18.04 35.28 0.31
C GLN A 59 -17.24 35.53 1.61
N SER A 60 -17.45 36.69 2.23
CA SER A 60 -16.81 37.03 3.50
C SER A 60 -17.37 36.23 4.68
N GLN A 61 -18.56 35.64 4.54
CA GLN A 61 -19.23 34.82 5.54
C GLN A 61 -19.68 33.48 4.96
N ALA A 62 -19.85 32.48 5.83
CA ALA A 62 -20.26 31.13 5.45
C ALA A 62 -21.59 31.16 4.69
N GLN A 63 -21.58 30.59 3.48
CA GLN A 63 -22.75 30.53 2.61
C GLN A 63 -23.52 29.23 2.81
N PHE A 64 -24.84 29.31 2.65
CA PHE A 64 -25.71 28.15 2.73
C PHE A 64 -25.61 27.31 1.44
N VAL A 65 -25.32 26.04 1.60
CA VAL A 65 -25.24 25.05 0.52
C VAL A 65 -26.29 23.99 0.76
N SER A 66 -27.25 23.91 -0.16
CA SER A 66 -28.31 22.90 -0.07
C SER A 66 -27.82 21.52 -0.51
N TYR A 67 -28.20 20.50 0.25
CA TYR A 67 -28.00 19.09 -0.06
C TYR A 67 -28.45 18.74 -1.49
N ASN A 68 -29.66 19.15 -1.88
CA ASN A 68 -30.22 18.79 -3.18
C ASN A 68 -29.44 19.41 -4.34
N SER A 69 -28.93 20.64 -4.17
CA SER A 69 -28.10 21.29 -5.20
C SER A 69 -26.75 20.58 -5.35
N ALA A 70 -26.10 20.25 -4.24
CA ALA A 70 -24.83 19.54 -4.25
C ALA A 70 -24.97 18.12 -4.78
N LEU A 71 -26.05 17.40 -4.41
CA LEU A 71 -26.38 16.09 -4.94
C LEU A 71 -26.62 16.15 -6.45
N GLY A 72 -27.41 17.12 -6.93
CA GLY A 72 -27.65 17.31 -8.36
C GLY A 72 -26.36 17.58 -9.14
N TYR A 73 -25.46 18.40 -8.58
CA TYR A 73 -24.13 18.62 -9.15
C TYR A 73 -23.28 17.33 -9.17
N PHE A 74 -23.26 16.57 -8.08
CA PHE A 74 -22.53 15.31 -8.00
C PHE A 74 -23.04 14.31 -9.04
N GLN A 75 -24.35 14.12 -9.15
CA GLN A 75 -24.99 13.20 -10.11
C GLN A 75 -24.73 13.61 -11.56
N ALA A 76 -24.74 14.91 -11.86
CA ALA A 76 -24.42 15.41 -13.20
C ALA A 76 -22.99 15.07 -13.63
N ASN A 77 -22.04 15.08 -12.69
CA ASN A 77 -20.63 14.76 -12.95
C ASN A 77 -20.30 13.26 -12.80
N ASN A 78 -21.18 12.49 -12.15
CA ASN A 78 -21.01 11.07 -11.89
C ASN A 78 -22.29 10.29 -12.26
N PRO A 79 -22.71 10.28 -13.54
CA PRO A 79 -24.00 9.72 -13.97
C PRO A 79 -24.10 8.20 -13.81
N SER A 80 -23.00 7.50 -13.51
CA SER A 80 -22.97 6.07 -13.25
C SER A 80 -23.28 5.70 -11.80
N VAL A 81 -23.46 6.67 -10.91
CA VAL A 81 -23.76 6.43 -9.48
C VAL A 81 -25.24 6.67 -9.25
N SER A 82 -25.98 5.63 -8.88
CA SER A 82 -27.36 5.82 -8.45
C SER A 82 -27.43 6.61 -7.15
N GLU A 83 -28.54 7.30 -6.91
CA GLU A 83 -28.76 8.03 -5.65
C GLU A 83 -28.71 7.10 -4.43
N SER A 84 -29.27 5.88 -4.55
CA SER A 84 -29.21 4.88 -3.49
C SER A 84 -27.79 4.46 -3.15
N GLU A 85 -26.94 4.23 -4.17
CA GLU A 85 -25.53 3.89 -3.97
C GLU A 85 -24.79 5.05 -3.31
N PHE A 86 -25.00 6.28 -3.80
CA PHE A 86 -24.41 7.47 -3.21
C PHE A 86 -24.81 7.64 -1.74
N GLN A 87 -26.09 7.55 -1.41
CA GLN A 87 -26.57 7.67 -0.03
C GLN A 87 -25.97 6.60 0.88
N GLN A 88 -25.82 5.36 0.41
CA GLN A 88 -25.16 4.31 1.18
C GLN A 88 -23.69 4.63 1.45
N ILE A 89 -22.96 5.15 0.46
CA ILE A 89 -21.56 5.58 0.63
C ILE A 89 -21.51 6.71 1.66
N VAL A 90 -22.29 7.78 1.47
CA VAL A 90 -22.29 8.95 2.38
C VAL A 90 -22.68 8.56 3.80
N ARG A 91 -23.66 7.67 4.00
CA ARG A 91 -24.02 7.17 5.35
C ARG A 91 -22.84 6.50 6.06
N LYS A 92 -21.98 5.79 5.32
CA LYS A 92 -20.81 5.12 5.89
C LYS A 92 -19.68 6.09 6.21
N VAL A 93 -19.46 7.11 5.38
CA VAL A 93 -18.24 7.94 5.44
C VAL A 93 -18.47 9.31 6.08
N ASN A 94 -19.68 9.86 5.97
CA ASN A 94 -20.05 11.21 6.41
C ASN A 94 -21.58 11.41 6.48
N ALA A 95 -22.25 10.77 7.44
CA ALA A 95 -23.71 10.85 7.55
C ALA A 95 -24.26 12.30 7.66
N SER A 96 -23.49 13.23 8.24
CA SER A 96 -23.88 14.65 8.37
C SER A 96 -23.85 15.44 7.06
N ALA A 97 -23.35 14.88 5.96
CA ALA A 97 -23.48 15.48 4.63
C ALA A 97 -24.76 15.08 3.90
N LEU A 98 -25.66 14.35 4.55
CA LEU A 98 -27.04 14.15 4.07
C LEU A 98 -27.99 15.28 4.51
N GLU A 99 -27.44 16.39 4.96
CA GLU A 99 -28.17 17.58 5.39
C GLU A 99 -27.56 18.83 4.74
N ASP A 100 -28.32 19.93 4.71
CA ASP A 100 -27.80 21.21 4.24
C ASP A 100 -26.65 21.69 5.13
N GLN A 101 -25.65 22.36 4.54
CA GLN A 101 -24.46 22.81 5.27
C GLN A 101 -24.16 24.28 5.04
N TYR A 102 -23.55 24.92 6.04
CA TYR A 102 -22.88 26.20 5.85
C TYR A 102 -21.42 25.93 5.49
N ILE A 103 -20.97 26.52 4.39
CA ILE A 103 -19.62 26.29 3.86
C ILE A 103 -18.95 27.63 3.65
N CYS A 104 -17.70 27.72 4.08
CA CYS A 104 -16.85 28.83 3.72
C CYS A 104 -16.15 28.57 2.40
N ARG A 105 -16.09 29.60 1.55
CA ARG A 105 -15.37 29.60 0.28
C ARG A 105 -14.41 30.77 0.24
N VAL A 106 -13.12 30.49 0.09
CA VAL A 106 -12.05 31.48 0.04
C VAL A 106 -11.23 31.27 -1.22
N ASP A 107 -11.06 32.34 -1.99
CA ASP A 107 -10.20 32.35 -3.18
C ASP A 107 -8.91 33.11 -2.83
N SER A 108 -7.75 32.50 -3.04
CA SER A 108 -6.45 33.11 -2.78
C SER A 108 -5.39 32.57 -3.73
N ALA A 109 -4.63 33.45 -4.38
CA ALA A 109 -3.49 33.08 -5.24
C ALA A 109 -3.80 31.98 -6.30
N GLY A 110 -4.99 32.03 -6.92
CA GLY A 110 -5.43 31.04 -7.92
C GLY A 110 -5.88 29.71 -7.33
N MET A 111 -5.87 29.57 -6.01
CA MET A 111 -6.41 28.45 -5.25
C MET A 111 -7.80 28.81 -4.72
N LYS A 112 -8.67 27.83 -4.79
CA LYS A 112 -10.08 27.81 -4.42
C LYS A 112 -10.23 26.89 -3.20
N LEU A 113 -10.42 27.43 -2.00
CA LEU A 113 -10.49 26.67 -0.74
C LEU A 113 -11.91 26.65 -0.18
N THR A 114 -12.36 25.49 0.30
CA THR A 114 -13.66 25.30 0.97
C THR A 114 -13.52 24.47 2.23
N TYR A 115 -14.36 24.74 3.23
CA TYR A 115 -14.46 23.96 4.45
C TYR A 115 -15.84 24.12 5.09
N ALA A 116 -16.25 23.11 5.86
CA ALA A 116 -17.50 23.18 6.62
C ALA A 116 -17.38 24.26 7.70
N ALA A 117 -18.43 25.06 7.87
CA ALA A 117 -18.43 26.22 8.76
C ALA A 117 -19.75 26.34 9.51
N LYS A 118 -19.79 27.20 10.52
CA LYS A 118 -21.02 27.59 11.23
C LYS A 118 -21.73 28.74 10.50
N ARG A 119 -23.04 28.83 10.69
CA ARG A 119 -23.83 29.97 10.18
C ARG A 119 -23.23 31.29 10.68
N GLY A 120 -22.95 32.21 9.75
CA GLY A 120 -22.41 33.53 10.04
C GLY A 120 -20.92 33.57 10.43
N GLN A 121 -20.21 32.43 10.37
CA GLN A 121 -18.76 32.40 10.54
C GLN A 121 -18.09 33.21 9.43
N ASN A 122 -17.09 34.01 9.78
CA ASN A 122 -16.27 34.73 8.80
C ASN A 122 -15.34 33.74 8.09
N CYS A 123 -15.31 33.81 6.76
CA CYS A 123 -14.48 32.93 5.96
C CYS A 123 -13.04 33.46 5.89
N THR A 124 -12.11 32.63 6.32
CA THR A 124 -10.66 32.90 6.30
C THR A 124 -9.90 31.73 5.67
N ALA A 125 -8.62 31.95 5.35
CA ALA A 125 -7.75 30.88 4.86
C ALA A 125 -7.20 29.96 5.98
N HIS A 126 -7.65 30.12 7.23
CA HIS A 126 -7.30 29.28 8.38
C HIS A 126 -8.30 28.14 8.51
N TYR A 127 -8.14 27.10 7.70
CA TYR A 127 -9.01 25.92 7.68
C TYR A 127 -8.48 24.78 8.56
N ASP A 128 -7.27 24.92 9.10
CA ASP A 128 -6.53 23.87 9.79
C ASP A 128 -7.18 23.43 11.09
N GLU A 129 -8.05 24.27 11.68
CA GLU A 129 -8.89 23.94 12.84
C GLU A 129 -10.18 23.19 12.47
N GLU A 130 -10.53 23.13 11.19
CA GLU A 130 -11.76 22.50 10.73
C GLU A 130 -11.54 21.00 10.49
N PRO A 131 -12.56 20.14 10.76
CA PRO A 131 -12.43 18.70 10.59
C PRO A 131 -12.20 18.30 9.12
N ARG A 132 -12.65 19.14 8.17
CA ARG A 132 -12.54 18.89 6.74
C ARG A 132 -12.40 20.17 5.94
N ALA A 133 -11.53 20.11 4.95
CA ALA A 133 -11.37 21.14 3.94
C ALA A 133 -11.07 20.52 2.56
N MET A 134 -11.32 21.27 1.50
CA MET A 134 -11.01 20.91 0.14
C MET A 134 -10.47 22.12 -0.59
N SER A 135 -9.40 21.94 -1.38
CA SER A 135 -8.92 22.99 -2.28
C SER A 135 -8.85 22.52 -3.72
N GLN A 136 -8.91 23.49 -4.62
CA GLN A 136 -8.69 23.31 -6.04
C GLN A 136 -7.71 24.37 -6.57
N LYS A 137 -6.72 23.95 -7.34
CA LYS A 137 -5.76 24.84 -8.01
C LYS A 137 -5.49 24.31 -9.40
N GLY A 138 -6.04 24.97 -10.42
CA GLY A 138 -6.07 24.42 -11.77
C GLY A 138 -6.86 23.09 -11.80
N THR A 139 -6.21 22.03 -12.28
CA THR A 139 -6.73 20.65 -12.32
C THR A 139 -6.56 19.90 -11.00
N LYS A 140 -5.63 20.33 -10.14
CA LYS A 140 -5.37 19.69 -8.87
C LYS A 140 -6.50 19.95 -7.89
N VAL A 141 -7.01 18.88 -7.31
CA VAL A 141 -8.00 18.88 -6.22
C VAL A 141 -7.38 18.18 -5.02
N SER A 142 -7.47 18.80 -3.85
CA SER A 142 -6.93 18.27 -2.61
C SER A 142 -8.00 18.21 -1.53
N PHE A 143 -8.11 17.08 -0.86
CA PHE A 143 -9.01 16.78 0.26
C PHE A 143 -8.18 16.72 1.53
N PHE A 144 -8.63 17.41 2.58
CA PHE A 144 -8.01 17.42 3.90
C PHE A 144 -9.01 16.94 4.92
N ARG A 145 -8.60 16.00 5.74
CA ARG A 145 -9.35 15.51 6.89
C ARG A 145 -8.49 15.61 8.13
N ARG A 146 -9.02 16.22 9.18
CA ARG A 146 -8.40 16.29 10.50
C ARG A 146 -9.11 15.33 11.46
N TRP A 147 -8.31 14.59 12.19
CA TRP A 147 -8.73 13.65 13.23
C TRP A 147 -8.09 14.08 14.55
N ASP A 148 -8.83 14.85 15.34
CA ASP A 148 -8.38 15.23 16.68
C ASP A 148 -8.88 14.18 17.69
N PHE A 149 -8.06 13.16 17.96
CA PHE A 149 -8.29 12.29 19.12
C PHE A 149 -7.86 12.97 20.42
N ASP A 150 -6.85 13.85 20.35
CA ASP A 150 -6.29 14.64 21.44
C ASP A 150 -5.76 15.97 20.86
N PRO A 151 -6.01 17.15 21.49
CA PRO A 151 -5.44 18.44 21.06
C PRO A 151 -3.92 18.48 20.91
N THR A 152 -3.20 17.56 21.56
CA THR A 152 -1.74 17.43 21.52
C THR A 152 -1.24 16.47 20.44
N GLN A 153 -2.12 15.65 19.85
CA GLN A 153 -1.82 14.64 18.84
C GLN A 153 -2.63 14.91 17.56
N ALA A 154 -2.39 16.07 16.96
CA ALA A 154 -2.98 16.39 15.68
C ALA A 154 -2.63 15.30 14.65
N HIS A 155 -3.65 14.78 13.98
CA HIS A 155 -3.52 13.84 12.89
C HIS A 155 -4.37 14.34 11.71
N PHE A 156 -3.81 14.32 10.51
CA PHE A 156 -4.55 14.57 9.29
C PHE A 156 -4.19 13.59 8.17
N ASP A 157 -5.19 13.41 7.32
CA ASP A 157 -5.14 12.68 6.06
C ASP A 157 -5.36 13.70 4.94
N ILE A 158 -4.45 13.73 3.99
CA ILE A 158 -4.49 14.65 2.86
C ILE A 158 -4.36 13.84 1.59
N GLN A 159 -5.39 13.90 0.76
CA GLN A 159 -5.36 13.25 -0.54
C GLN A 159 -5.44 14.30 -1.64
N SER A 160 -4.58 14.20 -2.65
CA SER A 160 -4.70 15.03 -3.86
C SER A 160 -4.92 14.16 -5.08
N TYR A 161 -5.65 14.69 -6.04
CA TYR A 161 -5.79 14.17 -7.40
C TYR A 161 -5.51 15.31 -8.36
N ASP A 162 -4.64 15.06 -9.34
CA ASP A 162 -4.33 15.99 -10.41
C ASP A 162 -4.33 15.25 -11.74
N THR A 163 -4.58 15.98 -12.83
CA THR A 163 -4.40 15.50 -14.19
C THR A 163 -3.48 16.46 -14.89
N ASP A 164 -2.29 15.98 -15.27
CA ASP A 164 -1.39 16.78 -16.09
C ASP A 164 -2.05 17.01 -17.45
N THR A 165 -2.43 18.26 -17.72
CA THR A 165 -3.11 18.62 -18.96
C THR A 165 -2.27 18.46 -20.22
N ALA A 166 -0.94 18.37 -20.09
CA ALA A 166 -0.01 18.21 -21.22
C ALA A 166 0.18 16.74 -21.59
N THR A 167 0.31 15.85 -20.60
CA THR A 167 0.56 14.41 -20.83
C THR A 167 -0.71 13.55 -20.71
N GLY A 168 -1.72 14.05 -20.00
CA GLY A 168 -2.91 13.29 -19.63
C GLY A 168 -2.70 12.39 -18.41
N ASP A 169 -1.54 12.45 -17.76
CA ASP A 169 -1.21 11.61 -16.61
C ASP A 169 -2.08 11.98 -15.41
N GLU A 170 -2.64 10.97 -14.73
CA GLU A 170 -3.33 11.17 -13.47
C GLU A 170 -2.37 10.92 -12.31
N VAL A 171 -2.29 11.88 -11.39
CA VAL A 171 -1.42 11.82 -10.22
C VAL A 171 -2.30 11.83 -8.98
N ILE A 172 -2.27 10.73 -8.23
CA ILE A 172 -2.90 10.63 -6.92
C ILE A 172 -1.81 10.66 -5.86
N THR A 173 -1.96 11.51 -4.86
CA THR A 173 -1.08 11.52 -3.70
C THR A 173 -1.88 11.36 -2.43
N GLN A 174 -1.35 10.65 -1.45
CA GLN A 174 -1.97 10.50 -0.15
C GLN A 174 -0.93 10.64 0.95
N ASP A 175 -1.21 11.52 1.89
CA ASP A 175 -0.35 11.83 3.02
C ASP A 175 -1.11 11.58 4.31
N TYR A 176 -0.58 10.70 5.15
CA TYR A 176 -0.97 10.57 6.54
C TYR A 176 0.11 11.16 7.41
N LEU A 177 -0.28 12.05 8.31
CA LEU A 177 0.64 12.80 9.16
C LEU A 177 0.09 12.85 10.58
N LEU A 178 0.92 12.43 11.53
CA LEU A 178 0.65 12.38 12.96
C LEU A 178 1.69 13.17 13.72
N LYS A 179 1.26 14.02 14.66
CA LYS A 179 2.15 14.70 15.58
C LYS A 179 2.48 13.76 16.75
N PHE A 180 3.72 13.30 16.81
CA PHE A 180 4.23 12.44 17.87
C PHE A 180 5.49 13.06 18.48
N GLU A 181 5.51 13.23 19.80
CA GLU A 181 6.63 13.86 20.54
C GLU A 181 7.11 15.19 19.94
N GLY A 182 6.17 16.00 19.42
CA GLY A 182 6.45 17.30 18.80
C GLY A 182 6.97 17.23 17.36
N ARG A 183 7.06 16.05 16.76
CA ARG A 183 7.51 15.82 15.37
C ARG A 183 6.37 15.26 14.51
N TRP A 184 6.42 15.51 13.21
CA TRP A 184 5.53 14.88 12.25
C TRP A 184 6.09 13.53 11.82
N ILE A 185 5.29 12.47 11.94
CA ILE A 185 5.57 11.12 11.45
C ILE A 185 4.40 10.66 10.58
N GLY A 186 4.58 9.63 9.76
CA GLY A 186 3.49 9.08 8.95
C GLY A 186 3.92 8.45 7.63
N SER A 187 3.01 8.44 6.65
CA SER A 187 3.23 7.89 5.30
C SER A 187 2.82 8.87 4.19
N SER A 188 3.56 8.85 3.08
CA SER A 188 3.27 9.61 1.87
C SER A 188 3.33 8.69 0.68
N VAL A 189 2.27 8.68 -0.12
CA VAL A 189 2.08 7.79 -1.27
C VAL A 189 1.88 8.64 -2.52
N ARG A 190 2.44 8.17 -3.63
CA ARG A 190 2.22 8.70 -4.97
C ARG A 190 1.91 7.56 -5.93
N VAL A 191 0.82 7.69 -6.65
CA VAL A 191 0.42 6.81 -7.75
C VAL A 191 0.22 7.68 -8.98
N ILE A 192 1.03 7.44 -10.02
CA ILE A 192 0.85 8.05 -11.34
C ILE A 192 0.31 6.98 -12.27
N THR A 193 -0.76 7.28 -12.98
CA THR A 193 -1.28 6.44 -14.05
C THR A 193 -1.22 7.19 -15.37
N SER A 194 -0.63 6.55 -16.38
CA SER A 194 -0.47 7.11 -17.71
C SER A 194 -0.93 6.12 -18.78
N GLU A 195 -1.22 6.62 -19.98
CA GLU A 195 -1.41 5.77 -21.16
C GLU A 195 -0.09 5.65 -21.90
N VAL A 196 0.39 4.42 -22.10
CA VAL A 196 1.65 4.15 -22.82
C VAL A 196 1.34 3.45 -24.15
N GLU A 197 1.92 3.95 -25.22
CA GLU A 197 1.85 3.31 -26.54
C GLU A 197 2.77 2.07 -26.59
N LEU A 198 2.29 1.03 -27.26
CA LEU A 198 2.99 -0.25 -27.40
C LEU A 198 3.62 -0.35 -28.79
N VAL A 199 4.84 -0.90 -28.87
CA VAL A 199 5.57 -1.08 -30.15
C VAL A 199 4.81 -1.98 -31.15
N SER A 200 4.04 -2.94 -30.64
CA SER A 200 3.21 -3.85 -31.44
C SER A 200 1.90 -3.21 -31.92
N GLY A 201 1.61 -1.98 -31.48
CA GLY A 201 0.36 -1.27 -31.69
C GLY A 201 -0.57 -1.33 -30.46
N GLY A 202 -1.40 -0.30 -30.32
CA GLY A 202 -2.32 -0.14 -29.18
C GLY A 202 -1.69 0.61 -28.00
N SER A 203 -2.44 0.67 -26.90
CA SER A 203 -2.02 1.32 -25.65
C SER A 203 -2.28 0.42 -24.44
N ALA A 204 -1.48 0.63 -23.39
CA ALA A 204 -1.67 0.04 -22.08
C ALA A 204 -1.70 1.12 -21.00
N THR A 205 -2.30 0.82 -19.85
CA THR A 205 -2.14 1.68 -18.67
C THR A 205 -0.81 1.36 -17.99
N ALA A 206 -0.01 2.39 -17.78
CA ALA A 206 1.23 2.31 -17.01
C ALA A 206 1.05 2.92 -15.62
N TYR A 207 1.86 2.44 -14.68
CA TYR A 207 1.84 2.81 -13.28
C TYR A 207 3.24 3.22 -12.83
N ASP A 208 3.35 4.33 -12.11
CA ASP A 208 4.52 4.69 -11.31
C ASP A 208 4.07 4.92 -9.87
N VAL A 209 4.49 4.01 -8.98
CA VAL A 209 4.04 3.95 -7.59
C VAL A 209 5.23 4.09 -6.67
N ALA A 210 5.10 5.00 -5.71
CA ALA A 210 6.08 5.18 -4.65
C ALA A 210 5.40 5.44 -3.31
N SER A 211 6.07 5.05 -2.23
CA SER A 211 5.65 5.34 -0.87
C SER A 211 6.86 5.65 -0.01
N TYR A 212 6.74 6.66 0.85
CA TYR A 212 7.72 7.02 1.86
C TYR A 212 7.07 7.01 3.24
N ASN A 213 7.66 6.31 4.18
CA ASN A 213 7.24 6.32 5.58
C ASN A 213 8.33 6.91 6.47
N PHE A 214 7.93 7.72 7.43
CA PHE A 214 8.82 8.27 8.44
C PHE A 214 8.23 8.02 9.82
N SER A 215 8.93 7.23 10.63
CA SER A 215 8.51 6.85 11.98
C SER A 215 9.18 7.69 13.08
N GLY A 216 10.05 8.63 12.72
CA GLY A 216 10.82 9.41 13.69
C GLY A 216 11.97 8.61 14.33
N PRO A 217 12.63 9.13 15.37
CA PRO A 217 13.63 8.38 16.12
C PRO A 217 12.99 7.25 16.94
N ARG A 218 13.78 6.27 17.38
CA ARG A 218 13.32 5.23 18.31
C ARG A 218 12.74 5.85 19.58
N SER A 219 11.55 5.38 20.00
CA SER A 219 10.93 5.75 21.28
C SER A 219 10.69 4.51 22.13
N GLY A 220 11.55 4.30 23.13
CA GLY A 220 11.52 3.12 24.00
C GLY A 220 11.71 1.81 23.22
N ILE A 221 10.66 0.97 23.22
CA ILE A 221 10.63 -0.32 22.50
C ILE A 221 10.19 -0.19 21.03
N ILE A 222 9.68 0.97 20.63
CA ILE A 222 9.16 1.21 19.28
C ILE A 222 10.33 1.65 18.41
N SER A 223 10.68 0.83 17.41
CA SER A 223 11.70 1.17 16.42
C SER A 223 11.31 2.42 15.65
N GLY A 224 12.29 3.30 15.44
CA GLY A 224 12.16 4.46 14.58
C GLY A 224 12.66 4.20 13.16
N GLY A 225 12.78 5.27 12.38
CA GLY A 225 13.46 5.28 11.10
C GLY A 225 12.61 5.79 9.95
N GLU A 226 12.98 5.37 8.75
CA GLU A 226 12.31 5.72 7.50
C GLU A 226 12.32 4.56 6.52
N GLY A 227 11.40 4.57 5.56
CA GLY A 227 11.36 3.59 4.48
C GLY A 227 10.91 4.23 3.18
N LEU A 228 11.46 3.74 2.08
CA LEU A 228 11.09 4.14 0.73
C LEU A 228 10.81 2.92 -0.13
N LEU A 229 9.57 2.83 -0.63
CA LEU A 229 9.16 1.92 -1.69
C LEU A 229 9.18 2.65 -3.03
N TYR A 230 9.77 2.03 -4.05
CA TYR A 230 9.70 2.52 -5.43
C TYR A 230 9.98 1.40 -6.44
N SER A 231 9.47 1.57 -7.66
CA SER A 231 9.94 0.80 -8.82
C SER A 231 11.05 1.54 -9.56
N GLU A 232 12.00 0.79 -10.13
CA GLU A 232 13.11 1.37 -10.92
C GLU A 232 12.62 2.14 -12.14
N HIS A 233 11.52 1.67 -12.74
CA HIS A 233 10.85 2.29 -13.87
C HIS A 233 9.33 2.29 -13.67
N PRO A 234 8.59 3.22 -14.32
CA PRO A 234 7.16 3.04 -14.56
C PRO A 234 6.92 1.70 -15.26
N TYR A 235 5.79 1.06 -14.98
CA TYR A 235 5.52 -0.29 -15.49
C TYR A 235 4.11 -0.45 -16.04
N PHE A 236 3.96 -1.33 -17.03
CA PHE A 236 2.66 -1.76 -17.57
C PHE A 236 2.53 -3.28 -17.52
N ILE A 237 1.30 -3.78 -17.68
CA ILE A 237 0.98 -5.21 -17.66
C ILE A 237 0.22 -5.56 -18.95
N THR A 238 0.67 -6.60 -19.65
CA THR A 238 0.02 -7.18 -20.82
C THR A 238 0.23 -8.70 -20.84
N ASP A 239 -0.61 -9.44 -21.55
CA ASP A 239 -0.47 -10.91 -21.66
C ASP A 239 0.84 -11.33 -22.35
N ASP A 240 1.41 -10.48 -23.23
CA ASP A 240 2.72 -10.70 -23.82
C ASP A 240 3.83 -9.99 -23.02
N GLU A 241 4.68 -10.76 -22.34
CA GLU A 241 5.82 -10.25 -21.57
C GLU A 241 6.93 -9.64 -22.44
N ASN A 242 6.96 -9.99 -23.72
CA ASN A 242 7.94 -9.45 -24.67
C ASN A 242 7.53 -8.07 -25.19
N GLN A 243 6.31 -7.65 -24.89
CA GLN A 243 5.82 -6.33 -25.22
C GLN A 243 6.77 -5.23 -24.73
N GLN A 244 6.96 -4.23 -25.57
CA GLN A 244 7.75 -3.04 -25.27
C GLN A 244 6.89 -1.80 -25.41
N SER A 245 7.14 -0.81 -24.55
CA SER A 245 6.62 0.54 -24.73
C SER A 245 7.36 1.24 -25.87
N ALA A 246 6.68 2.14 -26.56
CA ALA A 246 7.29 3.00 -27.57
C ALA A 246 8.27 4.03 -26.95
N ASP A 247 8.05 4.42 -25.69
CA ASP A 247 8.91 5.38 -24.97
C ASP A 247 10.27 4.80 -24.54
N GLY A 248 10.42 3.48 -24.53
CA GLY A 248 11.61 2.77 -24.04
C GLY A 248 11.91 2.93 -22.54
N VAL A 249 11.17 3.76 -21.81
CA VAL A 249 11.34 4.05 -20.38
C VAL A 249 10.45 3.16 -19.55
N THR A 250 9.17 3.07 -19.90
CA THR A 250 8.18 2.23 -19.21
C THR A 250 8.45 0.77 -19.53
N LYS A 251 8.50 -0.10 -18.53
CA LYS A 251 8.82 -1.52 -18.72
C LYS A 251 7.61 -2.41 -18.49
N HIS A 252 7.58 -3.57 -19.14
CA HIS A 252 6.64 -4.62 -18.73
C HIS A 252 6.91 -5.00 -17.27
N ILE A 253 5.88 -5.37 -16.50
CA ILE A 253 6.02 -5.68 -15.07
C ILE A 253 7.10 -6.72 -14.79
N THR A 254 7.26 -7.72 -15.67
CA THR A 254 8.28 -8.78 -15.53
C THR A 254 9.72 -8.32 -15.79
N LYS A 255 9.88 -7.08 -16.26
CA LYS A 255 11.17 -6.42 -16.50
C LYS A 255 11.39 -5.24 -15.55
N THR A 256 10.59 -5.16 -14.49
CA THR A 256 10.64 -4.10 -13.48
C THR A 256 11.04 -4.68 -12.13
N THR A 257 12.00 -4.02 -11.50
CA THR A 257 12.39 -4.31 -10.11
C THR A 257 11.66 -3.38 -9.16
N PHE A 258 11.16 -3.92 -8.05
CA PHE A 258 10.59 -3.15 -6.95
C PHE A 258 11.54 -3.17 -5.77
N ASN A 259 11.88 -2.00 -5.25
CA ASN A 259 12.82 -1.85 -4.15
C ASN A 259 12.10 -1.26 -2.94
N THR A 260 12.34 -1.83 -1.77
CA THR A 260 12.02 -1.22 -0.48
C THR A 260 13.32 -0.96 0.25
N PHE A 261 13.59 0.30 0.57
CA PHE A 261 14.83 0.73 1.21
C PHE A 261 14.52 1.40 2.54
N SER A 262 14.77 0.69 3.63
CA SER A 262 14.42 1.14 4.98
C SER A 262 15.65 1.38 5.84
N LEU A 263 15.69 2.51 6.53
CA LEU A 263 16.55 2.74 7.68
C LEU A 263 15.73 2.44 8.92
N ILE A 264 16.13 1.44 9.71
CA ILE A 264 15.44 1.07 10.94
C ILE A 264 16.33 1.45 12.11
N ASP A 265 15.83 2.32 12.98
CA ASP A 265 16.47 2.65 14.26
C ASP A 265 15.95 1.67 15.32
N GLY A 266 16.63 0.53 15.45
CA GLY A 266 16.21 -0.56 16.30
C GLY A 266 17.25 -1.67 16.39
N ASN A 267 16.86 -2.77 17.01
CA ASN A 267 17.72 -3.94 17.13
C ASN A 267 17.53 -4.86 15.91
N TYR A 268 18.62 -5.45 15.43
CA TYR A 268 18.61 -6.49 14.40
C TYR A 268 19.50 -7.64 14.84
N LYS A 269 19.01 -8.86 14.66
CA LYS A 269 19.74 -10.09 14.95
C LYS A 269 19.50 -11.09 13.84
N GLY A 270 20.43 -11.14 12.90
CA GLY A 270 20.45 -12.12 11.83
C GLY A 270 21.65 -13.05 11.92
N ARG A 271 22.01 -13.70 10.81
CA ARG A 271 23.02 -14.76 10.78
C ARG A 271 24.44 -14.21 10.91
N ASN A 272 24.71 -13.10 10.24
CA ASN A 272 26.02 -12.47 10.14
C ASN A 272 26.02 -11.03 10.66
N LEU A 273 24.85 -10.43 10.91
CA LEU A 273 24.73 -9.11 11.48
C LEU A 273 23.94 -9.14 12.80
N GLU A 274 24.54 -8.60 13.86
CA GLU A 274 23.87 -8.29 15.12
C GLU A 274 24.18 -6.84 15.50
N THR A 275 23.13 -6.04 15.69
CA THR A 275 23.26 -4.61 16.04
C THR A 275 22.09 -4.16 16.91
N ASN A 276 22.37 -3.22 17.81
CA ASN A 276 21.37 -2.53 18.64
C ASN A 276 21.14 -1.07 18.21
N GLY A 277 21.75 -0.65 17.10
CA GLY A 277 21.63 0.69 16.53
C GLY A 277 21.19 0.68 15.07
N PRO A 278 21.06 1.86 14.44
CA PRO A 278 20.49 2.02 13.12
C PRO A 278 21.11 1.12 12.04
N PHE A 279 20.25 0.51 11.24
CA PHE A 279 20.65 -0.38 10.15
C PHE A 279 19.74 -0.18 8.93
N TYR A 280 20.28 -0.44 7.75
CA TYR A 280 19.50 -0.55 6.54
C TYR A 280 18.94 -1.97 6.41
N LEU A 281 17.65 -2.06 6.11
CA LEU A 281 16.98 -3.26 5.64
C LEU A 281 16.46 -2.97 4.24
N VAL A 282 16.97 -3.70 3.26
CA VAL A 282 16.70 -3.47 1.85
C VAL A 282 16.09 -4.73 1.25
N ASN A 283 14.96 -4.57 0.58
CA ASN A 283 14.31 -5.63 -0.18
C ASN A 283 14.31 -5.30 -1.67
N ARG A 284 14.52 -6.33 -2.48
CA ARG A 284 14.42 -6.27 -3.94
C ARG A 284 13.52 -7.40 -4.42
N ASP A 285 12.45 -7.03 -5.13
CA ASP A 285 11.49 -7.95 -5.71
C ASP A 285 11.60 -7.94 -7.24
N TYR A 286 11.65 -9.14 -7.82
CA TYR A 286 11.45 -9.36 -9.25
C TYR A 286 10.08 -9.97 -9.47
N VAL A 287 9.33 -9.48 -10.44
CA VAL A 287 8.05 -10.09 -10.80
C VAL A 287 8.26 -11.03 -11.98
N LYS A 288 7.71 -12.24 -11.90
CA LYS A 288 7.66 -13.19 -13.02
C LYS A 288 6.21 -13.51 -13.35
N ALA A 289 5.93 -13.81 -14.61
CA ALA A 289 4.65 -14.36 -15.00
C ALA A 289 4.70 -15.88 -14.88
N TYR A 290 3.61 -16.45 -14.42
CA TYR A 290 3.45 -17.87 -14.20
C TYR A 290 2.15 -18.34 -14.84
N THR A 291 2.16 -19.55 -15.39
CA THR A 291 0.96 -20.17 -15.95
C THR A 291 0.27 -21.00 -14.88
N LEU A 292 -0.99 -20.69 -14.60
CA LEU A 292 -1.81 -21.43 -13.64
C LEU A 292 -2.41 -22.70 -14.28
N GLU A 293 -3.01 -23.58 -13.46
CA GLU A 293 -3.62 -24.83 -13.92
C GLU A 293 -4.70 -24.61 -15.00
N ASP A 294 -5.40 -23.48 -14.95
CA ASP A 294 -6.44 -23.11 -15.93
C ASP A 294 -5.89 -22.44 -17.20
N ASN A 295 -4.56 -22.37 -17.34
CA ASN A 295 -3.80 -21.66 -18.38
C ASN A 295 -3.92 -20.13 -18.34
N SER A 296 -4.44 -19.56 -17.25
CA SER A 296 -4.35 -18.11 -17.03
C SER A 296 -2.95 -17.71 -16.56
N THR A 297 -2.61 -16.44 -16.77
CA THR A 297 -1.33 -15.87 -16.33
C THR A 297 -1.49 -15.16 -15.00
N ALA A 298 -0.63 -15.48 -14.05
CA ALA A 298 -0.51 -14.78 -12.78
C ALA A 298 0.88 -14.17 -12.61
N TYR A 299 0.97 -13.04 -11.93
CA TYR A 299 2.24 -12.37 -11.63
C TYR A 299 2.54 -12.48 -10.14
N PHE A 300 3.66 -13.13 -9.80
CA PHE A 300 4.14 -13.25 -8.43
C PHE A 300 5.57 -12.73 -8.32
N VAL A 301 5.94 -12.28 -7.12
CA VAL A 301 7.34 -12.00 -6.81
C VAL A 301 8.11 -13.32 -6.80
N SER A 302 9.19 -13.38 -7.58
CA SER A 302 10.15 -14.48 -7.60
C SER A 302 11.38 -14.11 -6.79
N ASP A 303 11.86 -15.05 -5.98
CA ASP A 303 13.09 -14.93 -5.20
C ASP A 303 13.27 -13.57 -4.50
N PRO A 304 12.32 -13.15 -3.64
CA PRO A 304 12.43 -11.88 -2.94
C PRO A 304 13.74 -11.82 -2.16
N GLN A 305 14.54 -10.78 -2.44
CA GLN A 305 15.89 -10.64 -1.90
C GLN A 305 15.89 -9.67 -0.74
N ILE A 306 16.59 -9.99 0.34
CA ILE A 306 16.73 -9.13 1.51
C ILE A 306 18.20 -8.93 1.83
N PHE A 307 18.56 -7.71 2.20
CA PHE A 307 19.89 -7.34 2.67
C PHE A 307 19.81 -6.48 3.93
N ALA A 308 20.65 -6.77 4.92
CA ALA A 308 20.78 -5.99 6.13
C ALA A 308 22.24 -5.59 6.39
N ILE A 309 22.46 -4.31 6.71
CA ILE A 309 23.78 -3.77 7.09
C ILE A 309 23.61 -2.59 8.03
N VAL A 310 24.55 -2.36 8.94
CA VAL A 310 24.59 -1.14 9.76
C VAL A 310 24.57 0.13 8.90
N GLU A 311 24.05 1.24 9.43
CA GLU A 311 23.87 2.50 8.70
C GLU A 311 25.18 3.04 8.06
N SER A 312 26.34 2.78 8.66
CA SER A 312 27.64 3.16 8.10
C SER A 312 28.00 2.43 6.80
N MET A 313 27.20 1.43 6.38
CA MET A 313 27.43 0.59 5.21
C MET A 313 28.84 -0.03 5.17
N SER A 314 29.30 -0.48 6.34
CA SER A 314 30.62 -1.07 6.57
C SER A 314 30.53 -2.29 7.48
N GLY A 315 31.51 -3.19 7.36
CA GLY A 315 31.56 -4.40 8.18
C GLY A 315 30.65 -5.51 7.65
N PRO A 316 30.21 -6.44 8.53
CA PRO A 316 29.41 -7.59 8.13
C PRO A 316 28.00 -7.17 7.71
N SER A 317 27.41 -7.98 6.84
CA SER A 317 26.04 -7.83 6.34
C SER A 317 25.36 -9.17 6.28
N ASP A 318 24.04 -9.17 6.40
CA ASP A 318 23.21 -10.30 6.02
C ASP A 318 22.64 -10.11 4.64
N SER A 319 22.57 -11.19 3.87
CA SER A 319 21.89 -11.25 2.59
C SER A 319 21.24 -12.61 2.43
N TRP A 320 19.99 -12.63 1.99
CA TRP A 320 19.26 -13.87 1.77
C TRP A 320 18.14 -13.69 0.75
N VAL A 321 17.66 -14.81 0.23
CA VAL A 321 16.45 -14.91 -0.60
C VAL A 321 15.46 -15.82 0.09
N TRP A 322 14.18 -15.58 -0.14
CA TRP A 322 13.15 -16.55 0.23
C TRP A 322 13.30 -17.79 -0.67
N GLN A 323 13.47 -18.95 -0.04
CA GLN A 323 13.69 -20.24 -0.71
C GLN A 323 12.76 -21.27 -0.07
N ASP A 324 12.21 -22.18 -0.86
CA ASP A 324 11.33 -23.23 -0.33
C ASP A 324 12.12 -24.40 0.27
N GLU A 325 13.32 -24.66 -0.26
CA GLU A 325 14.20 -25.75 0.13
C GLU A 325 15.63 -25.24 0.31
N THR A 326 16.37 -25.83 1.24
CA THR A 326 17.84 -25.76 1.32
C THR A 326 18.42 -27.06 0.79
N GLN A 327 19.65 -27.01 0.29
CA GLN A 327 20.33 -28.22 -0.18
C GLN A 327 20.39 -29.28 0.93
N TRP A 328 19.95 -30.51 0.60
CA TRP A 328 20.04 -31.68 1.46
C TRP A 328 21.45 -31.83 2.05
N ASP A 329 21.54 -31.95 3.37
CA ASP A 329 22.77 -32.22 4.10
C ASP A 329 22.87 -33.73 4.38
N PRO A 330 23.60 -34.50 3.55
CA PRO A 330 23.69 -35.95 3.70
C PRO A 330 24.41 -36.38 4.98
N GLU A 331 25.16 -35.50 5.65
CA GLU A 331 25.83 -35.79 6.92
C GLU A 331 24.89 -35.65 8.12
N LYS A 332 23.88 -34.77 8.02
CA LYS A 332 22.85 -34.58 9.05
C LYS A 332 21.57 -35.38 8.80
N GLY A 333 21.38 -35.89 7.58
CA GLY A 333 20.18 -36.63 7.20
C GLY A 333 18.92 -35.76 7.23
N THR A 334 19.06 -34.46 6.98
CA THR A 334 17.98 -33.47 7.00
C THR A 334 18.22 -32.43 5.91
N ASP A 335 17.16 -31.95 5.25
CA ASP A 335 17.19 -30.63 4.63
C ASP A 335 17.40 -29.60 5.76
N GLN A 336 18.30 -28.61 5.59
CA GLN A 336 18.55 -27.63 6.66
C GLN A 336 17.35 -26.70 6.90
N ALA A 337 16.39 -26.65 5.97
CA ALA A 337 15.05 -26.06 6.00
C ALA A 337 14.28 -26.47 4.72
N SER A 338 13.09 -27.05 4.86
CA SER A 338 12.12 -27.31 3.79
C SER A 338 10.74 -26.81 4.22
N GLY A 339 10.69 -25.50 4.53
CA GLY A 339 9.53 -24.83 5.13
C GLY A 339 8.51 -24.32 4.11
N GLY A 340 8.87 -24.29 2.82
CA GLY A 340 8.06 -23.65 1.78
C GLY A 340 7.89 -22.15 2.01
N ASP A 341 8.97 -21.48 2.41
CA ASP A 341 8.95 -20.09 2.86
C ASP A 341 8.50 -19.13 1.75
N TRP A 342 8.78 -19.44 0.47
CA TRP A 342 8.29 -18.62 -0.65
C TRP A 342 6.77 -18.78 -0.82
N VAL A 343 6.24 -20.00 -0.75
CA VAL A 343 4.79 -20.23 -0.84
C VAL A 343 4.05 -19.47 0.27
N ALA A 344 4.56 -19.57 1.50
CA ALA A 344 4.05 -18.80 2.64
C ALA A 344 4.13 -17.29 2.39
N HIS A 345 5.27 -16.79 1.92
CA HIS A 345 5.46 -15.38 1.60
C HIS A 345 4.51 -14.89 0.51
N ALA A 346 4.40 -15.61 -0.61
CA ALA A 346 3.52 -15.26 -1.73
C ALA A 346 2.04 -15.28 -1.31
N PHE A 347 1.62 -16.27 -0.51
CA PHE A 347 0.26 -16.38 0.00
C PHE A 347 -0.08 -15.24 0.96
N ASN A 348 0.81 -14.97 1.92
CA ASN A 348 0.62 -13.88 2.89
C ASN A 348 0.49 -12.52 2.23
N ASN A 349 1.36 -12.23 1.25
CA ASN A 349 1.35 -10.93 0.58
C ASN A 349 0.18 -10.79 -0.40
N THR A 350 -0.21 -11.86 -1.10
CA THR A 350 -1.35 -11.84 -2.04
C THR A 350 -2.65 -11.56 -1.30
N HIS A 351 -2.83 -12.14 -0.12
CA HIS A 351 -4.04 -12.01 0.70
C HIS A 351 -3.92 -10.97 1.81
N ASN A 352 -2.77 -10.30 1.91
CA ASN A 352 -2.52 -9.24 2.87
C ASN A 352 -2.80 -9.67 4.32
N LEU A 353 -2.28 -10.83 4.72
CA LEU A 353 -2.54 -11.43 6.04
C LEU A 353 -1.69 -10.74 7.12
N VAL A 354 -2.25 -10.54 8.32
CA VAL A 354 -1.56 -9.86 9.45
C VAL A 354 -1.65 -10.58 10.80
N SER A 355 -2.48 -11.61 10.90
CA SER A 355 -2.73 -12.34 12.15
C SER A 355 -1.79 -13.52 12.31
N LEU A 356 -1.97 -14.50 11.44
CA LEU A 356 -1.17 -15.72 11.34
C LEU A 356 -0.59 -15.78 9.94
N SER A 357 0.74 -15.94 9.86
CA SER A 357 1.42 -16.28 8.62
C SER A 357 1.34 -17.80 8.43
N PRO A 358 0.42 -18.33 7.59
CA PRO A 358 0.37 -19.75 7.30
C PRO A 358 1.70 -20.31 6.82
N THR A 359 2.00 -21.52 7.28
CA THR A 359 3.09 -22.35 6.75
C THR A 359 2.66 -22.99 5.44
N TYR A 360 3.61 -23.57 4.69
CA TYR A 360 3.30 -24.36 3.50
C TYR A 360 2.21 -25.41 3.75
N CYS A 361 2.33 -26.18 4.83
CA CYS A 361 1.38 -27.26 5.13
C CYS A 361 -0.03 -26.75 5.47
N MET A 362 -0.13 -25.58 6.11
CA MET A 362 -1.42 -24.92 6.30
C MET A 362 -2.04 -24.50 4.95
N ILE A 363 -1.22 -24.06 3.99
CA ILE A 363 -1.65 -23.71 2.64
C ILE A 363 -2.06 -24.97 1.85
N GLU A 364 -1.33 -26.07 1.99
CA GLU A 364 -1.72 -27.37 1.44
C GLU A 364 -3.07 -27.84 2.01
N ASP A 365 -3.27 -27.73 3.32
CA ASP A 365 -4.57 -28.05 3.94
C ASP A 365 -5.71 -27.18 3.40
N ILE A 366 -5.46 -25.90 3.10
CA ILE A 366 -6.45 -25.02 2.44
C ILE A 366 -6.77 -25.52 1.03
N ALA A 367 -5.74 -25.81 0.23
CA ALA A 367 -5.87 -26.30 -1.14
C ALA A 367 -6.68 -27.60 -1.22
N GLU A 368 -6.44 -28.51 -0.27
CA GLU A 368 -7.09 -29.82 -0.16
C GLU A 368 -8.41 -29.78 0.60
N GLY A 369 -8.75 -28.65 1.22
CA GLY A 369 -9.98 -28.49 2.00
C GLY A 369 -10.00 -29.24 3.32
N ARG A 370 -8.82 -29.48 3.91
CA ARG A 370 -8.62 -30.10 5.23
C ARG A 370 -8.65 -29.04 6.34
N PRO A 371 -8.77 -29.47 7.62
CA PRO A 371 -8.66 -28.55 8.75
C PRO A 371 -7.27 -27.94 8.83
N VAL A 372 -7.20 -26.61 8.72
CA VAL A 372 -5.95 -25.86 8.78
C VAL A 372 -5.47 -25.81 10.24
N THR A 373 -4.33 -26.46 10.48
CA THR A 373 -3.85 -26.76 11.83
C THR A 373 -2.44 -26.23 12.04
N GLU A 374 -2.21 -25.56 13.17
CA GLU A 374 -0.88 -25.25 13.69
C GLU A 374 -0.57 -26.21 14.84
N TYR A 375 0.66 -26.71 14.90
CA TYR A 375 1.09 -27.60 15.97
C TYR A 375 1.97 -26.81 16.96
N GLN A 376 1.55 -26.76 18.21
CA GLN A 376 2.24 -26.03 19.27
C GLN A 376 2.77 -27.01 20.33
N SER A 377 3.81 -26.67 21.09
CA SER A 377 4.13 -27.44 22.30
C SER A 377 2.99 -27.42 23.30
N GLU A 378 2.90 -28.41 24.20
CA GLU A 378 1.85 -28.48 25.23
C GLU A 378 1.74 -27.22 26.09
N ASP A 379 2.86 -26.50 26.31
CA ASP A 379 2.91 -25.24 27.06
C ASP A 379 2.62 -23.99 26.20
N GLY A 380 2.41 -24.16 24.89
CA GLY A 380 2.14 -23.11 23.91
C GLY A 380 3.33 -22.17 23.62
N THR A 381 4.54 -22.50 24.08
CA THR A 381 5.71 -21.61 23.97
C THR A 381 6.50 -21.79 22.67
N SER A 382 6.33 -22.92 21.99
CA SER A 382 7.03 -23.23 20.74
C SER A 382 6.07 -23.75 19.69
N LEU A 383 6.43 -23.50 18.42
CA LEU A 383 5.71 -23.97 17.25
C LEU A 383 6.52 -25.08 16.60
N TRP A 384 5.82 -26.13 16.15
CA TRP A 384 6.39 -27.17 15.32
C TRP A 384 5.73 -27.11 13.94
N ASN A 385 6.56 -27.00 12.91
CA ASN A 385 6.10 -26.96 11.53
C ASN A 385 6.56 -28.24 10.84
N PRO A 386 5.64 -29.07 10.31
CA PRO A 386 6.01 -30.19 9.47
C PRO A 386 6.85 -29.74 8.26
N SER A 387 7.67 -30.64 7.74
CA SER A 387 8.32 -30.42 6.44
C SER A 387 7.27 -30.34 5.34
N MET A 388 7.50 -29.49 4.33
CA MET A 388 6.65 -29.41 3.15
C MET A 388 6.53 -30.73 2.37
N HIS A 389 7.45 -31.68 2.57
CA HIS A 389 7.40 -33.01 1.94
C HIS A 389 6.50 -34.00 2.69
N ASP A 390 6.18 -33.73 3.95
CA ASP A 390 5.30 -34.55 4.77
C ASP A 390 4.48 -33.69 5.73
N CYS A 391 3.49 -32.98 5.17
CA CYS A 391 2.61 -32.11 5.93
C CYS A 391 1.71 -32.81 6.94
N GLN A 392 1.66 -34.15 6.90
CA GLN A 392 0.88 -34.97 7.82
C GLN A 392 1.75 -35.62 8.91
N ALA A 393 3.05 -35.30 8.95
CA ALA A 393 3.95 -35.72 10.03
C ALA A 393 3.40 -35.28 11.40
N LYS A 394 3.79 -36.00 12.45
CA LYS A 394 3.40 -35.71 13.83
C LYS A 394 4.61 -35.73 14.74
N GLU A 395 4.81 -34.66 15.49
CA GLU A 395 5.85 -34.58 16.52
C GLU A 395 5.27 -34.88 17.91
N PRO A 396 5.80 -35.87 18.65
CA PRO A 396 5.39 -36.11 20.03
C PRO A 396 5.56 -34.87 20.92
N GLY A 397 4.58 -34.60 21.78
CA GLY A 397 4.60 -33.42 22.67
C GLY A 397 4.05 -32.14 22.02
N THR A 398 3.47 -32.24 20.82
CA THR A 398 2.73 -31.15 20.17
C THR A 398 1.22 -31.34 20.28
N VAL A 399 0.49 -30.22 20.36
CA VAL A 399 -0.97 -30.13 20.41
C VAL A 399 -1.49 -29.35 19.19
N PRO A 400 -2.53 -29.85 18.50
CA PRO A 400 -3.09 -29.19 17.32
C PRO A 400 -3.99 -28.02 17.71
N LYS A 401 -3.81 -26.90 17.04
CA LYS A 401 -4.69 -25.72 17.10
C LYS A 401 -5.30 -25.50 15.72
N VAL A 402 -6.61 -25.72 15.62
CA VAL A 402 -7.35 -25.59 14.35
C VAL A 402 -7.85 -24.17 14.20
N TYR A 403 -7.58 -23.58 13.04
CA TYR A 403 -8.09 -22.26 12.65
C TYR A 403 -9.32 -22.40 11.74
N THR A 404 -10.07 -21.33 11.57
CA THR A 404 -11.23 -21.29 10.66
C THR A 404 -11.18 -20.16 9.63
N HIS A 405 -10.36 -19.15 9.89
CA HIS A 405 -10.19 -17.95 9.07
C HIS A 405 -8.80 -17.36 9.30
N PHE A 406 -8.36 -16.51 8.38
CA PHE A 406 -7.29 -15.53 8.61
C PHE A 406 -7.88 -14.14 8.79
N ILE A 407 -7.12 -13.25 9.41
CA ILE A 407 -7.41 -11.82 9.45
C ILE A 407 -6.43 -11.09 8.51
N ASN A 408 -6.97 -10.30 7.59
CA ASN A 408 -6.18 -9.43 6.70
C ASN A 408 -5.85 -8.07 7.35
N SER A 409 -5.01 -7.24 6.72
CA SER A 409 -4.68 -5.91 7.29
C SER A 409 -5.87 -4.96 7.36
N TYR A 410 -6.96 -5.28 6.67
CA TYR A 410 -8.21 -4.54 6.74
C TYR A 410 -9.01 -4.86 8.03
N GLY A 411 -8.58 -5.87 8.79
CA GLY A 411 -9.29 -6.38 9.97
C GLY A 411 -10.43 -7.32 9.62
N GLU A 412 -10.45 -7.85 8.40
CA GLU A 412 -11.52 -8.71 7.89
C GLU A 412 -11.17 -10.19 8.03
N ASP A 413 -12.16 -10.97 8.44
CA ASP A 413 -12.06 -12.43 8.49
C ASP A 413 -12.21 -13.02 7.08
N ILE A 414 -11.16 -13.67 6.61
CA ILE A 414 -11.13 -14.40 5.34
C ILE A 414 -11.26 -15.90 5.63
N ALA A 415 -12.36 -16.49 5.20
CA ALA A 415 -12.60 -17.92 5.33
C ALA A 415 -11.62 -18.72 4.45
N PHE A 416 -11.10 -19.84 4.96
CA PHE A 416 -10.19 -20.70 4.18
C PHE A 416 -10.82 -21.24 2.89
N SER A 417 -12.13 -21.48 2.91
CA SER A 417 -12.87 -21.94 1.73
C SER A 417 -12.77 -20.98 0.54
N SER A 418 -12.71 -19.65 0.77
CA SER A 418 -12.54 -18.67 -0.31
C SER A 418 -11.12 -18.58 -0.83
N LEU A 419 -10.15 -19.18 -0.14
CA LEU A 419 -8.73 -19.15 -0.50
C LEU A 419 -8.24 -20.43 -1.20
N ARG A 420 -9.10 -21.44 -1.33
CA ARG A 420 -8.74 -22.77 -1.87
C ARG A 420 -8.07 -22.70 -3.23
N GLN A 421 -8.64 -21.94 -4.18
CA GLN A 421 -8.05 -21.85 -5.52
C GLN A 421 -6.69 -21.17 -5.48
N SER A 422 -6.57 -20.03 -4.76
CA SER A 422 -5.29 -19.35 -4.64
C SER A 422 -4.21 -20.20 -3.97
N ALA A 423 -4.57 -21.06 -3.01
CA ALA A 423 -3.65 -22.00 -2.40
C ALA A 423 -3.14 -23.02 -3.42
N LYS A 424 -4.04 -23.60 -4.24
CA LYS A 424 -3.68 -24.50 -5.35
C LYS A 424 -2.78 -23.81 -6.36
N ASP A 425 -3.14 -22.60 -6.78
CA ASP A 425 -2.38 -21.84 -7.76
C ASP A 425 -0.93 -21.61 -7.29
N MET A 426 -0.71 -21.27 -6.02
CA MET A 426 0.63 -21.04 -5.50
C MET A 426 1.46 -22.31 -5.34
N ILE A 427 0.83 -23.42 -4.90
CA ILE A 427 1.49 -24.73 -4.85
C ILE A 427 1.88 -25.15 -6.27
N HIS A 428 0.98 -24.99 -7.23
CA HIS A 428 1.23 -25.30 -8.64
C HIS A 428 2.38 -24.50 -9.23
N VAL A 429 2.41 -23.18 -8.99
CA VAL A 429 3.53 -22.32 -9.43
C VAL A 429 4.85 -22.79 -8.85
N ARG A 430 4.87 -23.15 -7.56
CA ARG A 430 6.06 -23.66 -6.90
C ARG A 430 6.54 -24.97 -7.52
N GLU A 431 5.64 -25.89 -7.86
CA GLU A 431 6.00 -27.18 -8.47
C GLU A 431 6.65 -27.01 -9.85
N GLN A 432 6.22 -26.00 -10.62
CA GLN A 432 6.80 -25.67 -11.91
C GLN A 432 8.11 -24.90 -11.79
N HIS A 433 8.22 -24.04 -10.77
CA HIS A 433 9.31 -23.08 -10.62
C HIS A 433 9.81 -23.01 -9.17
N PRO A 434 10.72 -23.92 -8.76
CA PRO A 434 11.39 -23.83 -7.46
C PRO A 434 12.13 -22.50 -7.31
N GLN A 435 11.98 -21.87 -6.14
CA GLN A 435 12.48 -20.53 -5.82
C GLN A 435 13.80 -20.61 -5.03
N GLY A 436 14.58 -19.53 -5.06
CA GLY A 436 15.87 -19.36 -4.40
C GLY A 436 17.08 -19.32 -5.34
N ASN A 437 16.88 -19.06 -6.63
CA ASN A 437 17.93 -19.11 -7.66
C ASN A 437 18.52 -17.74 -8.00
N GLU A 438 17.84 -16.63 -7.68
CA GLU A 438 18.38 -15.29 -7.92
C GLU A 438 19.61 -15.00 -7.04
N THR A 439 20.57 -14.26 -7.61
CA THR A 439 21.82 -13.92 -6.91
C THR A 439 21.57 -12.98 -5.74
N LEU A 440 22.02 -13.35 -4.55
CA LEU A 440 21.91 -12.54 -3.33
C LEU A 440 22.36 -11.08 -3.55
N LEU A 441 21.65 -10.14 -2.92
CA LEU A 441 22.04 -8.74 -2.90
C LEU A 441 23.44 -8.58 -2.29
N SER A 442 24.30 -7.81 -2.96
CA SER A 442 25.60 -7.42 -2.44
C SER A 442 25.56 -6.01 -1.84
N LEU A 443 26.58 -5.68 -1.04
CA LEU A 443 26.78 -4.29 -0.58
C LEU A 443 26.95 -3.31 -1.76
N GLY A 444 27.52 -3.77 -2.88
CA GLY A 444 27.66 -2.97 -4.10
C GLY A 444 26.29 -2.58 -4.66
N ASP A 445 25.37 -3.54 -4.73
CA ASP A 445 23.99 -3.32 -5.19
C ASP A 445 23.26 -2.31 -4.30
N VAL A 446 23.34 -2.48 -2.97
CA VAL A 446 22.69 -1.57 -2.02
C VAL A 446 23.24 -0.15 -2.11
N LYS A 447 24.55 0.00 -2.29
CA LYS A 447 25.17 1.32 -2.52
C LYS A 447 24.71 1.93 -3.84
N ALA A 448 24.62 1.12 -4.90
CA ALA A 448 24.13 1.58 -6.20
C ALA A 448 22.66 2.02 -6.15
N MET A 449 21.79 1.27 -5.47
CA MET A 449 20.39 1.65 -5.25
C MET A 449 20.28 3.01 -4.57
N LYS A 450 20.97 3.19 -3.43
CA LYS A 450 20.95 4.44 -2.65
C LYS A 450 21.54 5.62 -3.44
N ALA A 451 22.50 5.36 -4.33
CA ALA A 451 23.11 6.37 -5.19
C ALA A 451 22.32 6.66 -6.48
N SER A 452 21.31 5.85 -6.82
CA SER A 452 20.55 6.01 -8.06
C SER A 452 19.77 7.34 -8.08
N SER A 453 19.62 7.96 -9.26
CA SER A 453 18.84 9.22 -9.34
C SER A 453 17.36 8.95 -9.01
N ARG A 454 16.82 7.80 -9.45
CA ARG A 454 15.47 7.35 -9.12
C ARG A 454 15.18 7.34 -7.62
N TYR A 455 16.06 6.73 -6.81
CA TYR A 455 15.94 6.73 -5.35
C TYR A 455 15.95 8.16 -4.80
N ASN A 456 16.92 8.97 -5.22
CA ASN A 456 17.12 10.32 -4.69
C ASN A 456 15.97 11.27 -5.05
N GLU A 457 15.46 11.19 -6.28
CA GLU A 457 14.34 12.00 -6.77
C GLU A 457 13.07 11.69 -6.00
N ILE A 458 12.68 10.42 -5.88
CA ILE A 458 11.47 10.02 -5.15
C ILE A 458 11.62 10.35 -3.66
N LYS A 459 12.78 10.06 -3.07
CA LYS A 459 13.03 10.39 -1.67
C LYS A 459 12.87 11.88 -1.43
N ALA A 460 13.45 12.74 -2.27
CA ALA A 460 13.31 14.18 -2.15
C ALA A 460 11.85 14.61 -2.33
N GLU A 461 11.14 14.07 -3.33
CA GLU A 461 9.75 14.41 -3.62
C GLU A 461 8.78 14.08 -2.47
N LEU A 462 8.93 12.91 -1.85
CA LEU A 462 7.99 12.45 -0.82
C LEU A 462 8.40 12.89 0.59
N SER A 463 9.70 12.89 0.92
CA SER A 463 10.15 13.29 2.27
C SER A 463 9.97 14.77 2.55
N GLN A 464 10.00 15.65 1.53
CA GLN A 464 9.78 17.08 1.72
C GLN A 464 8.42 17.39 2.37
N ARG A 465 7.43 16.48 2.24
CA ARG A 465 6.10 16.67 2.84
C ARG A 465 6.12 16.64 4.37
N TYR A 466 7.13 16.02 4.98
CA TYR A 466 7.38 16.01 6.43
C TYR A 466 8.26 17.17 6.89
N SER A 467 8.97 17.82 5.97
CA SER A 467 9.78 19.00 6.26
C SER A 467 8.94 20.25 6.52
N TRP A 468 7.64 20.18 6.23
CA TRP A 468 6.72 21.28 6.49
C TRP A 468 6.53 21.46 7.98
N SER A 469 6.88 22.66 8.47
CA SER A 469 6.56 23.09 9.84
C SER A 469 5.05 23.15 10.08
N LYS A 470 4.28 23.27 8.99
CA LYS A 470 2.81 23.34 8.94
C LYS A 470 2.32 22.51 7.75
N PRO A 471 2.21 21.19 7.90
CA PRO A 471 1.76 20.33 6.79
C PRO A 471 0.33 20.63 6.34
N TYR A 472 -0.52 21.23 7.19
CA TYR A 472 -1.78 21.83 6.75
C TYR A 472 -1.58 23.08 5.86
N ASP A 473 -0.39 23.46 5.41
CA ASP A 473 -0.24 24.43 4.33
C ASP A 473 -0.34 23.77 2.95
N ILE A 474 -0.43 22.43 2.85
CA ILE A 474 -0.54 21.67 1.59
C ILE A 474 -1.68 22.14 0.70
N LEU A 475 -2.80 22.57 1.27
CA LEU A 475 -3.91 23.01 0.45
C LEU A 475 -3.69 24.40 -0.16
N LYS A 476 -2.73 25.21 0.33
CA LYS A 476 -2.38 26.56 -0.16
C LYS A 476 -1.44 26.50 -1.36
#